data_AF-G9YGS8-F1
#
_entry.id   AF-G9YGS8-F1
#
_cell.length_a   1.000
_cell.length_b   1.000
_cell.length_c   1.000
_cell.angle_alpha   90.00
_cell.angle_beta   90.00
_cell.angle_gamma   90.00
#
_symmetry.space_group_name_H-M   'P 1'
#
loop_
_entity.id
_entity.type
_entity.pdbx_description
1 polymer ?
#
loop_
_entity_poly.entity_id
_entity_poly.type
_entity_poly.pdbx_seq_one_letter_code
_entity_poly.pdbx_strand_id
1 'polypeptide(L)'
;MSRVDTAIMAIGQGIAVTPLQMVQAFGGLANRGTMMKPFVIKEIDNPDGSVYKKTEPVEAGRPVSPEVSRTISRIMAEEINSGGGINAKIDGYNFCGKTGTAQRLNAEGTGYAEGQYIGSFVGFGPLEDPQYVVLIVVDNPSGVYYGAQVAAPVFKEMMTDIVRIKGIRPADPSAVNAGIFRSEGGSVRSSLPPVYVDADGILLPSFAGFDSREVNEWLNEAGLSFIPVGTGLAVYQHPDAGTYVEPGSDVTVSFTR
;
A
#
# COMPACT_ATOMS: atom_id res chain seq x y z
N MET A 1 -14.70 20.25 -16.49
CA MET A 1 -13.76 19.87 -15.43
C MET A 1 -13.21 21.15 -14.83
N SER A 2 -13.51 21.38 -13.56
CA SER A 2 -13.04 22.54 -12.81
C SER A 2 -11.54 22.39 -12.44
N ARG A 3 -10.90 23.48 -11.99
CA ARG A 3 -9.54 23.41 -11.42
C ARG A 3 -9.51 22.55 -10.16
N VAL A 4 -10.59 22.55 -9.37
CA VAL A 4 -10.75 21.72 -8.18
C VAL A 4 -10.79 20.26 -8.58
N ASP A 5 -11.60 19.89 -9.58
CA ASP A 5 -11.70 18.51 -10.09
C ASP A 5 -10.33 17.97 -10.49
N THR A 6 -9.54 18.80 -11.18
CA THR A 6 -8.18 18.42 -11.62
C THR A 6 -7.26 18.13 -10.44
N ALA A 7 -7.33 18.94 -9.38
CA ALA A 7 -6.51 18.75 -8.18
C ALA A 7 -6.94 17.50 -7.39
N ILE A 8 -8.25 17.30 -7.18
CA ILE A 8 -8.74 16.17 -6.38
C ILE A 8 -8.57 14.82 -7.10
N MET A 9 -8.57 14.80 -8.44
CA MET A 9 -8.27 13.59 -9.21
C MET A 9 -6.85 13.08 -8.97
N ALA A 10 -5.88 13.97 -8.71
CA ALA A 10 -4.50 13.57 -8.44
C ALA A 10 -4.36 12.70 -7.18
N ILE A 11 -5.29 12.84 -6.23
CA ILE A 11 -5.37 12.03 -5.00
C ILE A 11 -6.47 10.95 -5.07
N GLY A 12 -7.04 10.71 -6.25
CA GLY A 12 -8.05 9.67 -6.46
C GLY A 12 -9.48 10.06 -6.06
N GLN A 13 -9.78 11.36 -5.97
CA GLN A 13 -11.11 11.90 -5.68
C GLN A 13 -11.72 12.58 -6.91
N GLY A 14 -13.05 12.66 -6.99
CA GLY A 14 -13.73 13.29 -8.14
C GLY A 14 -13.63 12.52 -9.47
N ILE A 15 -13.13 11.28 -9.45
CA ILE A 15 -13.08 10.37 -10.60
C ILE A 15 -13.56 8.98 -10.18
N ALA A 16 -14.40 8.37 -11.00
CA ALA A 16 -14.82 6.98 -10.84
C ALA A 16 -14.05 6.07 -11.80
N VAL A 17 -13.53 4.97 -11.28
CA VAL A 17 -12.80 3.95 -12.05
C VAL A 17 -13.27 2.56 -11.64
N THR A 18 -13.23 1.63 -12.58
CA THR A 18 -13.49 0.22 -12.30
C THR A 18 -12.23 -0.47 -11.76
N PRO A 19 -12.36 -1.54 -10.96
CA PRO A 19 -11.23 -2.34 -10.53
C PRO A 19 -10.34 -2.83 -11.70
N LEU A 20 -10.94 -3.19 -12.83
CA LEU A 20 -10.20 -3.63 -14.02
C LEU A 20 -9.37 -2.50 -14.65
N GLN A 21 -9.87 -1.26 -14.68
CA GLN A 21 -9.08 -0.11 -15.15
C GLN A 21 -7.88 0.15 -14.23
N MET A 22 -8.07 0.02 -12.91
CA MET A 22 -6.98 0.14 -11.94
C MET A 22 -5.92 -0.95 -12.14
N VAL A 23 -6.32 -2.21 -12.23
CA VAL A 23 -5.40 -3.33 -12.48
C VAL A 23 -4.68 -3.17 -13.82
N GLN A 24 -5.37 -2.70 -14.88
CA GLN A 24 -4.75 -2.42 -16.17
C GLN A 24 -3.69 -1.31 -16.08
N ALA A 25 -3.98 -0.22 -15.38
CA ALA A 25 -3.04 0.89 -15.21
C ALA A 25 -1.78 0.47 -14.45
N PHE A 26 -1.94 -0.23 -13.32
CA PHE A 26 -0.81 -0.76 -12.54
C PHE A 26 -0.10 -1.91 -13.27
N GLY A 27 -0.79 -2.69 -14.10
CA GLY A 27 -0.18 -3.62 -15.05
C GLY A 27 0.69 -2.92 -16.08
N GLY A 28 0.34 -1.70 -16.49
CA GLY A 28 1.22 -0.84 -17.28
C GLY A 28 2.52 -0.50 -16.55
N LEU A 29 2.44 -0.14 -15.27
CA LEU A 29 3.63 0.13 -14.44
C LEU A 29 4.50 -1.11 -14.27
N ALA A 30 3.89 -2.26 -13.99
CA ALA A 30 4.58 -3.56 -13.90
C ALA A 30 5.24 -3.96 -15.23
N ASN A 31 4.59 -3.65 -16.36
CA ASN A 31 5.03 -4.00 -17.70
C ASN A 31 5.80 -2.86 -18.40
N ARG A 32 6.70 -2.20 -17.67
CA ARG A 32 7.65 -1.20 -18.21
C ARG A 32 6.96 -0.04 -18.97
N GLY A 33 5.80 0.36 -18.51
CA GLY A 33 4.98 1.43 -19.08
C GLY A 33 3.99 0.99 -20.16
N THR A 34 3.99 -0.28 -20.59
CA THR A 34 3.05 -0.78 -21.62
C THR A 34 1.80 -1.38 -20.98
N MET A 35 0.65 -0.73 -21.15
CA MET A 35 -0.64 -1.27 -20.73
C MET A 35 -1.10 -2.36 -21.69
N MET A 36 -1.57 -3.48 -21.14
CA MET A 36 -2.16 -4.59 -21.91
C MET A 36 -3.68 -4.54 -21.80
N LYS A 37 -4.41 -5.03 -22.82
CA LYS A 37 -5.85 -5.24 -22.72
C LYS A 37 -6.13 -6.46 -21.81
N PRO A 38 -6.85 -6.30 -20.68
CA PRO A 38 -7.21 -7.45 -19.85
C PRO A 38 -8.11 -8.42 -20.62
N PHE A 39 -7.89 -9.71 -20.41
CA PHE A 39 -8.74 -10.78 -20.95
C PHE A 39 -8.83 -11.93 -19.95
N VAL A 40 -9.97 -12.64 -19.96
CA VAL A 40 -10.23 -13.79 -19.07
C VAL A 40 -10.31 -15.11 -19.84
N ILE A 41 -10.67 -15.07 -21.12
CA ILE A 41 -10.75 -16.25 -21.98
C ILE A 41 -9.37 -16.50 -22.57
N LYS A 42 -8.68 -17.55 -22.13
CA LYS A 42 -7.39 -17.97 -22.70
C LYS A 42 -7.56 -18.63 -24.06
N GLU A 43 -8.46 -19.60 -24.14
CA GLU A 43 -8.76 -20.35 -25.36
C GLU A 43 -10.21 -20.85 -25.34
N ILE A 44 -10.75 -21.11 -26.53
CA ILE A 44 -12.03 -21.75 -26.77
C ILE A 44 -11.74 -22.98 -27.61
N ASP A 45 -12.08 -24.14 -27.09
CA ASP A 45 -11.87 -25.44 -27.73
C ASP A 45 -13.17 -25.95 -28.36
N ASN A 46 -13.04 -26.65 -29.48
CA ASN A 46 -14.12 -27.37 -30.13
C ASN A 46 -14.38 -28.72 -29.43
N PRO A 47 -15.56 -29.35 -29.61
CA PRO A 47 -15.84 -30.68 -29.08
C PRO A 47 -14.88 -31.78 -29.55
N ASP A 48 -14.23 -31.58 -30.70
CA ASP A 48 -13.22 -32.51 -31.25
C ASP A 48 -11.81 -32.30 -30.69
N GLY A 49 -11.63 -31.35 -29.75
CA GLY A 49 -10.35 -31.01 -29.13
C GLY A 49 -9.48 -30.06 -29.96
N SER A 50 -9.93 -29.59 -31.12
CA SER A 50 -9.23 -28.55 -31.88
C SER A 50 -9.46 -27.15 -31.28
N VAL A 51 -8.47 -26.27 -31.38
CA VAL A 51 -8.57 -24.89 -30.87
C VAL A 51 -9.39 -24.05 -31.84
N TYR A 52 -10.57 -23.58 -31.41
CA TYR A 52 -11.39 -22.65 -32.20
C TYR A 52 -10.81 -21.24 -32.18
N LYS A 53 -10.44 -20.77 -30.98
CA LYS A 53 -9.88 -19.44 -30.79
C LYS A 53 -8.93 -19.42 -29.61
N LYS A 54 -7.73 -18.91 -29.83
CA LYS A 54 -6.78 -18.58 -28.77
C LYS A 54 -6.71 -17.07 -28.59
N THR A 55 -6.71 -16.61 -27.36
CA THR A 55 -6.52 -15.19 -27.05
C THR A 55 -5.04 -14.92 -26.84
N GLU A 56 -4.51 -13.98 -27.61
CA GLU A 56 -3.14 -13.51 -27.47
C GLU A 56 -3.14 -12.13 -26.80
N PRO A 57 -2.10 -11.78 -26.01
CA PRO A 57 -1.99 -10.47 -25.39
C PRO A 57 -1.99 -9.33 -26.42
N VAL A 58 -2.73 -8.26 -26.14
CA VAL A 58 -2.82 -7.07 -27.00
C VAL A 58 -2.42 -5.84 -26.22
N GLU A 59 -1.49 -5.04 -26.77
CA GLU A 59 -1.14 -3.75 -26.19
C GLU A 59 -2.31 -2.77 -26.32
N ALA A 60 -2.66 -2.11 -25.22
CA ALA A 60 -3.69 -1.07 -25.17
C ALA A 60 -3.09 0.34 -25.25
N GLY A 61 -1.78 0.48 -24.98
CA GLY A 61 -1.05 1.75 -25.11
C GLY A 61 0.17 1.82 -24.19
N ARG A 62 0.92 2.91 -24.31
CA ARG A 62 2.11 3.19 -23.47
C ARG A 62 2.02 4.61 -22.88
N PRO A 63 1.33 4.80 -21.73
CA PRO A 63 1.13 6.12 -21.13
C PRO A 63 2.41 6.69 -20.52
N VAL A 64 3.36 5.85 -20.12
CA VAL A 64 4.64 6.27 -19.53
C VAL A 64 5.81 5.54 -20.16
N SER A 65 7.00 6.14 -20.12
CA SER A 65 8.21 5.48 -20.60
C SER A 65 8.66 4.36 -19.64
N PRO A 66 9.48 3.41 -20.11
CA PRO A 66 10.08 2.41 -19.24
C PRO A 66 10.92 3.01 -18.10
N GLU A 67 11.57 4.16 -18.33
CA GLU A 67 12.34 4.89 -17.31
C GLU A 67 11.43 5.37 -16.18
N VAL A 68 10.33 6.04 -16.53
CA VAL A 68 9.35 6.57 -15.58
C VAL A 68 8.68 5.43 -14.81
N SER A 69 8.27 4.37 -15.50
CA SER A 69 7.69 3.18 -14.86
C SER A 69 8.67 2.56 -13.84
N ARG A 70 9.96 2.39 -14.18
CA ARG A 70 10.97 1.89 -13.23
C ARG A 70 11.12 2.76 -12.00
N THR A 71 11.18 4.09 -12.18
CA THR A 71 11.30 5.03 -11.06
C THR A 71 10.09 4.95 -10.13
N ILE A 72 8.88 4.95 -10.70
CA ILE A 72 7.64 4.80 -9.92
C ILE A 72 7.61 3.46 -9.17
N SER A 73 7.97 2.35 -9.82
CA SER A 73 8.01 1.02 -9.19
C SER A 73 8.97 0.97 -8.00
N ARG A 74 10.15 1.61 -8.10
CA ARG A 74 11.11 1.69 -6.98
C ARG A 74 10.54 2.46 -5.80
N ILE A 75 9.95 3.63 -6.04
CA ILE A 75 9.30 4.43 -4.99
C ILE A 75 8.18 3.61 -4.32
N MET A 76 7.35 2.93 -5.11
CA MET A 76 6.29 2.06 -4.60
C MET A 76 6.82 0.84 -3.82
N ALA A 77 8.04 0.37 -4.09
CA ALA A 77 8.66 -0.69 -3.32
C ALA A 77 9.23 -0.18 -2.00
N GLU A 78 9.78 1.04 -1.99
CA GLU A 78 10.20 1.72 -0.75
C GLU A 78 9.01 2.00 0.17
N GLU A 79 7.85 2.36 -0.38
CA GLU A 79 6.60 2.51 0.38
C GLU A 79 6.20 1.24 1.14
N ILE A 80 6.44 0.05 0.58
CA ILE A 80 6.21 -1.23 1.27
C ILE A 80 7.33 -1.54 2.27
N ASN A 81 8.57 -1.20 1.95
CA ASN A 81 9.71 -1.61 2.79
C ASN A 81 9.90 -0.73 4.03
N SER A 82 9.56 0.56 3.93
CA SER A 82 9.81 1.56 4.98
C SER A 82 8.74 2.66 5.08
N GLY A 83 7.70 2.64 4.25
CA GLY A 83 6.66 3.69 4.20
C GLY A 83 5.28 3.23 4.68
N GLY A 84 4.24 3.91 4.19
CA GLY A 84 2.85 3.68 4.61
C GLY A 84 2.25 2.33 4.17
N GLY A 85 2.98 1.58 3.33
CA GLY A 85 2.61 0.24 2.85
C GLY A 85 3.21 -0.91 3.65
N ILE A 86 3.85 -0.67 4.80
CA ILE A 86 4.63 -1.68 5.54
C ILE A 86 3.85 -2.95 5.91
N ASN A 87 2.53 -2.84 6.08
CA ASN A 87 1.66 -3.99 6.35
C ASN A 87 1.55 -4.97 5.16
N ALA A 88 1.99 -4.57 3.96
CA ALA A 88 2.10 -5.44 2.79
C ALA A 88 3.46 -6.16 2.68
N LYS A 89 4.42 -5.86 3.57
CA LYS A 89 5.80 -6.38 3.48
C LYS A 89 5.87 -7.89 3.67
N ILE A 90 6.59 -8.55 2.75
CA ILE A 90 6.91 -9.97 2.79
C ILE A 90 8.43 -10.09 2.82
N ASP A 91 8.97 -10.67 3.89
CA ASP A 91 10.43 -10.75 4.07
C ASP A 91 11.09 -11.57 2.95
N GLY A 92 12.20 -11.05 2.44
CA GLY A 92 12.94 -11.62 1.30
C GLY A 92 12.37 -11.30 -0.07
N TYR A 93 11.25 -10.58 -0.18
CA TYR A 93 10.65 -10.19 -1.46
C TYR A 93 10.45 -8.68 -1.57
N ASN A 94 10.80 -8.13 -2.73
CA ASN A 94 10.52 -6.74 -3.06
C ASN A 94 9.21 -6.66 -3.85
N PHE A 95 8.12 -6.29 -3.21
CA PHE A 95 6.87 -5.96 -3.88
C PHE A 95 6.74 -4.45 -4.03
N CYS A 96 6.02 -4.02 -5.06
CA CYS A 96 5.62 -2.63 -5.26
C CYS A 96 4.17 -2.50 -4.82
N GLY A 97 3.78 -1.42 -4.14
CA GLY A 97 2.37 -1.18 -3.89
C GLY A 97 2.05 0.18 -3.31
N LYS A 98 0.75 0.47 -3.26
CA LYS A 98 0.23 1.71 -2.70
C LYS A 98 -1.10 1.49 -2.01
N THR A 99 -1.23 2.13 -0.86
CA THR A 99 -2.46 2.23 -0.07
C THR A 99 -3.40 3.29 -0.67
N GLY A 100 -4.70 3.01 -0.62
CA GLY A 100 -5.76 3.95 -0.96
C GLY A 100 -6.82 4.01 0.14
N THR A 101 -7.32 5.22 0.40
CA THR A 101 -8.44 5.46 1.32
C THR A 101 -9.33 6.51 0.67
N ALA A 102 -10.36 6.07 -0.03
CA ALA A 102 -11.25 6.97 -0.77
C ALA A 102 -12.53 7.26 0.02
N GLN A 103 -13.00 8.50 0.01
CA GLN A 103 -14.30 8.88 0.54
C GLN A 103 -15.43 8.35 -0.35
N ARG A 104 -16.52 7.87 0.26
CA ARG A 104 -17.73 7.45 -0.48
C ARG A 104 -18.61 8.66 -0.77
N LEU A 105 -19.40 8.59 -1.84
CA LEU A 105 -20.44 9.59 -2.08
C LEU A 105 -21.55 9.47 -1.04
N ASN A 106 -22.13 10.60 -0.64
CA ASN A 106 -23.37 10.61 0.15
C ASN A 106 -24.55 10.06 -0.67
N ALA A 107 -25.64 9.73 0.02
CA ALA A 107 -26.82 9.11 -0.60
C ALA A 107 -27.45 10.02 -1.67
N GLU A 108 -27.31 11.34 -1.49
CA GLU A 108 -27.82 12.38 -2.38
C GLU A 108 -26.91 12.61 -3.61
N GLY A 109 -25.69 12.08 -3.62
CA GLY A 109 -24.71 12.26 -4.69
C GLY A 109 -24.15 13.69 -4.81
N THR A 110 -24.31 14.52 -3.78
CA THR A 110 -23.91 15.95 -3.77
C THR A 110 -22.58 16.21 -3.07
N GLY A 111 -22.01 15.20 -2.41
CA GLY A 111 -20.77 15.32 -1.66
C GLY A 111 -20.28 13.98 -1.13
N TYR A 112 -19.38 14.02 -0.16
CA TYR A 112 -18.85 12.81 0.48
C TYR A 112 -19.63 12.45 1.74
N ALA A 113 -19.88 11.16 1.94
CA ALA A 113 -20.47 10.62 3.14
C ALA A 113 -19.47 10.68 4.30
N GLU A 114 -19.88 11.30 5.40
CA GLU A 114 -19.08 11.36 6.62
C GLU A 114 -18.90 9.96 7.21
N GLY A 115 -17.66 9.62 7.59
CA GLY A 115 -17.33 8.33 8.20
C GLY A 115 -17.39 7.12 7.26
N GLN A 116 -17.59 7.31 5.96
CA GLN A 116 -17.74 6.22 4.99
C GLN A 116 -16.62 6.23 3.95
N TYR A 117 -15.86 5.13 3.91
CA TYR A 117 -14.63 5.04 3.13
C TYR A 117 -14.51 3.73 2.37
N ILE A 118 -13.68 3.75 1.33
CA ILE A 118 -13.21 2.57 0.60
C ILE A 118 -11.71 2.44 0.90
N GLY A 119 -11.35 1.44 1.69
CA GLY A 119 -9.96 1.08 1.94
C GLY A 119 -9.47 0.17 0.81
N SER A 120 -8.32 0.46 0.23
CA SER A 120 -7.77 -0.34 -0.86
C SER A 120 -6.25 -0.46 -0.80
N PHE A 121 -5.75 -1.50 -1.46
CA PHE A 121 -4.33 -1.68 -1.70
C PHE A 121 -4.14 -2.25 -3.10
N VAL A 122 -3.27 -1.64 -3.89
CA VAL A 122 -2.86 -2.16 -5.19
C VAL A 122 -1.36 -2.39 -5.17
N GLY A 123 -0.93 -3.55 -5.64
CA GLY A 123 0.47 -3.89 -5.69
C GLY A 123 0.78 -4.86 -6.82
N PHE A 124 2.06 -4.95 -7.14
CA PHE A 124 2.58 -5.87 -8.15
C PHE A 124 3.99 -6.31 -7.78
N GLY A 125 4.42 -7.43 -8.34
CA GLY A 125 5.81 -7.83 -8.25
C GLY A 125 6.07 -9.31 -8.55
N PRO A 126 7.26 -9.81 -8.19
CA PRO A 126 8.38 -9.06 -7.57
C PRO A 126 8.89 -7.87 -8.41
N LEU A 127 9.52 -6.87 -7.79
CA LEU A 127 10.02 -5.65 -8.45
C LEU A 127 10.97 -5.97 -9.61
N GLU A 128 11.82 -6.98 -9.44
CA GLU A 128 12.85 -7.38 -10.39
C GLU A 128 12.26 -8.02 -11.65
N ASP A 129 11.18 -8.79 -11.47
CA ASP A 129 10.47 -9.49 -12.54
C ASP A 129 8.96 -9.56 -12.22
N PRO A 130 8.19 -8.50 -12.50
CA PRO A 130 6.77 -8.45 -12.13
C PRO A 130 5.94 -9.53 -12.84
N GLN A 131 5.37 -10.45 -12.06
CA GLN A 131 4.54 -11.54 -12.57
C GLN A 131 3.05 -11.37 -12.25
N TYR A 132 2.73 -10.59 -11.22
CA TYR A 132 1.37 -10.44 -10.71
C TYR A 132 1.05 -8.97 -10.43
N VAL A 133 -0.21 -8.59 -10.65
CA VAL A 133 -0.81 -7.34 -10.20
C VAL A 133 -2.06 -7.70 -9.42
N VAL A 134 -2.20 -7.13 -8.24
CA VAL A 134 -3.28 -7.42 -7.30
C VAL A 134 -3.88 -6.11 -6.84
N LEU A 135 -5.20 -6.04 -6.86
CA LEU A 135 -5.97 -4.96 -6.24
C LEU A 135 -6.91 -5.58 -5.20
N ILE A 136 -6.81 -5.12 -3.97
CA ILE A 136 -7.73 -5.42 -2.88
C ILE A 136 -8.56 -4.16 -2.61
N VAL A 137 -9.88 -4.32 -2.53
CA VAL A 137 -10.83 -3.25 -2.20
C VAL A 137 -11.74 -3.74 -1.08
N VAL A 138 -11.82 -2.96 0.00
CA VAL A 138 -12.71 -3.18 1.13
C VAL A 138 -13.68 -2.01 1.19
N ASP A 139 -14.92 -2.25 0.77
CA ASP A 139 -15.97 -1.23 0.79
C ASP A 139 -16.55 -1.07 2.20
N ASN A 140 -16.56 0.17 2.68
CA ASN A 140 -17.15 0.60 3.93
C ASN A 140 -16.83 -0.30 5.15
N PRO A 141 -15.53 -0.54 5.45
CA PRO A 141 -15.14 -1.34 6.60
C PRO A 141 -15.66 -0.70 7.90
N SER A 142 -16.03 -1.55 8.86
CA SER A 142 -16.42 -1.11 10.20
C SER A 142 -15.19 -0.94 11.10
N GLY A 143 -15.13 0.16 11.85
CA GLY A 143 -13.99 0.49 12.70
C GLY A 143 -12.85 1.11 11.89
N VAL A 144 -11.74 0.40 11.75
CA VAL A 144 -10.56 0.87 11.02
C VAL A 144 -10.83 0.85 9.51
N TYR A 145 -10.48 1.92 8.79
CA TYR A 145 -10.83 2.07 7.38
C TYR A 145 -9.67 2.38 6.42
N TYR A 146 -8.46 2.64 6.94
CA TYR A 146 -7.32 2.95 6.09
C TYR A 146 -6.90 1.72 5.28
N GLY A 147 -6.62 1.91 3.98
CA GLY A 147 -6.18 0.83 3.09
C GLY A 147 -4.94 0.07 3.60
N ALA A 148 -4.05 0.77 4.29
CA ALA A 148 -2.88 0.18 4.96
C ALA A 148 -3.25 -0.90 5.98
N GLN A 149 -4.44 -0.82 6.59
CA GLN A 149 -4.84 -1.69 7.69
C GLN A 149 -5.86 -2.74 7.25
N VAL A 150 -6.78 -2.38 6.34
CA VAL A 150 -7.84 -3.31 5.90
C VAL A 150 -7.48 -4.10 4.65
N ALA A 151 -6.62 -3.57 3.77
CA ALA A 151 -6.36 -4.16 2.46
C ALA A 151 -4.91 -4.66 2.30
N ALA A 152 -3.92 -3.95 2.83
CA ALA A 152 -2.50 -4.34 2.72
C ALA A 152 -2.19 -5.73 3.35
N PRO A 153 -2.75 -6.12 4.52
CA PRO A 153 -2.53 -7.45 5.07
C PRO A 153 -3.07 -8.58 4.18
N VAL A 154 -4.21 -8.35 3.50
CA VAL A 154 -4.79 -9.32 2.55
C VAL A 154 -3.87 -9.50 1.35
N PHE A 155 -3.28 -8.40 0.84
CA PHE A 155 -2.25 -8.49 -0.21
C PHE A 155 -1.06 -9.32 0.26
N LYS A 156 -0.55 -9.07 1.48
CA LYS A 156 0.58 -9.80 2.06
C LYS A 156 0.30 -11.31 2.13
N GLU A 157 -0.85 -11.70 2.65
CA GLU A 157 -1.25 -13.11 2.77
C GLU A 157 -1.33 -13.77 1.38
N MET A 158 -2.06 -13.16 0.45
CA MET A 158 -2.25 -13.74 -0.88
C MET A 158 -0.94 -13.82 -1.67
N MET A 159 -0.09 -12.79 -1.62
CA MET A 159 1.19 -12.81 -2.32
C MET A 159 2.18 -13.77 -1.66
N THR A 160 2.12 -13.97 -0.33
CA THR A 160 2.91 -15.00 0.37
C THR A 160 2.57 -16.40 -0.14
N ASP A 161 1.28 -16.68 -0.33
CA ASP A 161 0.85 -17.97 -0.88
C ASP A 161 1.25 -18.12 -2.35
N ILE A 162 1.11 -17.06 -3.15
CA ILE A 162 1.53 -17.07 -4.57
C ILE A 162 3.03 -17.38 -4.68
N VAL A 163 3.91 -16.69 -3.93
CA VAL A 163 5.36 -16.93 -4.04
C VAL A 163 5.73 -18.35 -3.62
N ARG A 164 5.05 -18.91 -2.62
CA ARG A 164 5.24 -20.30 -2.16
C ARG A 164 4.79 -21.31 -3.20
N ILE A 165 3.56 -21.19 -3.68
CA ILE A 165 2.95 -22.12 -4.65
C ILE A 165 3.72 -22.10 -5.98
N LYS A 166 4.18 -20.93 -6.42
CA LYS A 166 4.86 -20.73 -7.70
C LYS A 166 6.37 -20.90 -7.62
N GLY A 167 6.92 -21.11 -6.42
CA GLY A 167 8.37 -21.26 -6.22
C GLY A 167 9.16 -20.02 -6.64
N ILE A 168 8.60 -18.82 -6.44
CA ILE A 168 9.27 -17.57 -6.77
C ILE A 168 10.40 -17.39 -5.76
N ARG A 169 11.63 -17.26 -6.26
CA ARG A 169 12.80 -17.13 -5.40
C ARG A 169 12.80 -15.77 -4.70
N PRO A 170 13.16 -15.72 -3.41
CA PRO A 170 13.35 -14.46 -2.73
C PRO A 170 14.51 -13.68 -3.37
N ALA A 171 14.37 -12.36 -3.40
CA ALA A 171 15.43 -11.45 -3.82
C ALA A 171 16.59 -11.48 -2.81
N ASP A 172 16.27 -11.68 -1.53
CA ASP A 172 17.25 -11.93 -0.45
C ASP A 172 16.92 -13.25 0.28
N PRO A 173 17.61 -14.36 -0.06
CA PRO A 173 17.43 -15.64 0.61
C PRO A 173 17.79 -15.64 2.10
N SER A 174 18.62 -14.70 2.56
CA SER A 174 19.02 -14.61 3.97
C SER A 174 17.89 -14.07 4.86
N ALA A 175 17.09 -13.15 4.33
CA ALA A 175 15.92 -12.59 5.00
C ALA A 175 14.81 -13.63 5.24
N VAL A 176 14.66 -14.61 4.35
CA VAL A 176 13.67 -15.70 4.52
C VAL A 176 14.05 -16.67 5.65
N ASN A 177 15.36 -16.93 5.83
CA ASN A 177 15.87 -17.83 6.86
C ASN A 177 15.87 -17.19 8.27
N ALA A 178 15.89 -15.86 8.37
CA ALA A 178 15.76 -15.14 9.64
C ALA A 178 14.40 -15.39 10.34
N GLY A 179 13.36 -15.74 9.58
CA GLY A 179 12.05 -16.12 10.15
C GLY A 179 11.99 -17.56 10.67
N ILE A 180 12.93 -18.43 10.29
CA ILE A 180 12.93 -19.87 10.61
C ILE A 180 13.85 -20.20 11.79
N PHE A 181 14.90 -19.41 12.02
CA PHE A 181 15.75 -19.50 13.20
C PHE A 181 15.41 -18.37 14.20
N ARG A 182 14.69 -18.69 15.28
CA ARG A 182 14.61 -17.79 16.44
C ARG A 182 16.02 -17.48 16.97
N SER A 183 16.29 -16.22 17.31
CA SER A 183 17.25 -15.85 18.37
C SER A 183 16.81 -14.48 18.89
N GLU A 184 16.44 -14.29 20.16
CA GLU A 184 17.36 -14.24 21.31
C GLU A 184 18.73 -13.66 20.93
N GLY A 185 18.72 -12.36 20.64
CA GLY A 185 19.91 -11.54 20.46
C GLY A 185 19.46 -10.08 20.40
N GLY A 186 19.71 -9.33 21.47
CA GLY A 186 19.20 -7.97 21.64
C GLY A 186 19.54 -7.08 20.45
N SER A 187 18.51 -6.60 19.75
CA SER A 187 18.71 -5.47 18.84
C SER A 187 19.05 -4.26 19.71
N VAL A 188 20.04 -3.49 19.27
CA VAL A 188 20.20 -2.12 19.75
C VAL A 188 18.87 -1.43 19.45
N ARG A 189 18.04 -1.20 20.47
CA ARG A 189 16.79 -0.46 20.31
C ARG A 189 17.17 0.94 19.85
N SER A 190 16.91 1.28 18.59
CA SER A 190 16.94 2.67 18.15
C SER A 190 15.92 3.41 18.98
N SER A 191 16.31 4.44 19.73
CA SER A 191 15.37 5.31 20.43
C SER A 191 14.68 6.22 19.41
N LEU A 192 13.46 6.68 19.71
CA LEU A 192 12.85 7.78 18.96
C LEU A 192 13.77 9.01 18.99
N PRO A 193 13.84 9.79 17.91
CA PRO A 193 14.62 11.03 17.89
C PRO A 193 14.04 12.05 18.88
N PRO A 194 14.80 13.05 19.34
CA PRO A 194 14.25 14.13 20.16
C PRO A 194 13.16 14.91 19.40
N VAL A 195 12.25 15.54 20.15
CA VAL A 195 11.21 16.40 19.55
C VAL A 195 11.87 17.56 18.81
N TYR A 196 11.50 17.74 17.55
CA TYR A 196 11.93 18.85 16.71
C TYR A 196 10.76 19.79 16.45
N VAL A 197 10.96 21.08 16.77
CA VAL A 197 9.97 22.14 16.59
C VAL A 197 10.60 23.26 15.77
N ASP A 198 9.91 23.69 14.72
CA ASP A 198 10.31 24.86 13.92
C ASP A 198 9.11 25.81 13.65
N ALA A 199 9.26 26.71 12.67
CA ALA A 199 8.23 27.68 12.31
C ALA A 199 6.98 27.04 11.69
N ASP A 200 7.10 25.84 11.11
CA ASP A 200 6.03 25.12 10.43
C ASP A 200 5.30 24.14 11.39
N GLY A 201 5.87 23.88 12.58
CA GLY A 201 5.23 23.14 13.67
C GLY A 201 6.15 22.10 14.31
N ILE A 202 5.55 21.02 14.81
CA ILE A 202 6.26 19.86 15.36
C ILE A 202 6.45 18.83 14.25
N LEU A 203 7.69 18.42 13.97
CA LEU A 203 7.98 17.40 12.97
C LEU A 203 7.75 16.00 13.54
N LEU A 204 6.84 15.24 12.93
CA LEU A 204 6.57 13.87 13.35
C LEU A 204 7.66 12.90 12.85
N PRO A 205 8.28 12.11 13.74
CA PRO A 205 9.12 11.00 13.33
C PRO A 205 8.27 9.81 12.86
N SER A 206 8.93 8.78 12.35
CA SER A 206 8.29 7.47 12.18
C SER A 206 8.22 6.75 13.53
N PHE A 207 7.02 6.40 13.94
CA PHE A 207 6.74 5.54 15.08
C PHE A 207 6.78 4.05 14.70
N ALA A 208 6.98 3.70 13.43
CA ALA A 208 7.00 2.31 13.00
C ALA A 208 8.07 1.50 13.77
N GLY A 209 7.63 0.38 14.37
CA GLY A 209 8.50 -0.51 15.16
C GLY A 209 8.62 -0.16 16.65
N PHE A 210 8.03 0.95 17.11
CA PHE A 210 8.03 1.33 18.53
C PHE A 210 6.79 0.83 19.27
N ASP A 211 6.91 0.60 20.58
CA ASP A 211 5.77 0.20 21.37
C ASP A 211 4.90 1.40 21.80
N SER A 212 3.68 1.11 22.25
CA SER A 212 2.71 2.17 22.61
C SER A 212 3.18 3.08 23.75
N ARG A 213 4.11 2.63 24.60
CA ARG A 213 4.65 3.45 25.69
C ARG A 213 5.67 4.43 25.15
N GLU A 214 6.61 3.95 24.35
CA GLU A 214 7.64 4.79 23.71
C GLU A 214 7.00 5.90 22.86
N VAL A 215 5.97 5.54 22.07
CA VAL A 215 5.19 6.50 21.26
C VAL A 215 4.44 7.51 22.14
N ASN A 216 3.78 7.05 23.20
CA ASN A 216 3.04 7.93 24.10
C ASN A 216 3.98 8.91 24.83
N GLU A 217 5.15 8.45 25.28
CA GLU A 217 6.14 9.30 25.93
C GLU A 217 6.60 10.43 24.99
N TRP A 218 6.93 10.09 23.74
CA TRP A 218 7.33 11.08 22.74
C TRP A 218 6.21 12.07 22.40
N LEU A 219 4.98 11.60 22.18
CA LEU A 219 3.84 12.47 21.85
C LEU A 219 3.49 13.42 23.01
N ASN A 220 3.58 12.95 24.26
CA ASN A 220 3.37 13.82 25.42
C ASN A 220 4.47 14.87 25.56
N GLU A 221 5.75 14.51 25.33
CA GLU A 221 6.86 15.47 25.31
C GLU A 221 6.66 16.54 24.22
N ALA A 222 6.16 16.13 23.06
CA ALA A 222 5.82 17.02 21.96
C ALA A 222 4.56 17.88 22.19
N GLY A 223 3.80 17.64 23.26
CA GLY A 223 2.54 18.34 23.51
C GLY A 223 1.43 17.98 22.51
N LEU A 224 1.41 16.73 22.03
CA LEU A 224 0.44 16.19 21.08
C LEU A 224 -0.49 15.18 21.76
N SER A 225 -1.71 15.06 21.23
CA SER A 225 -2.70 14.11 21.72
C SER A 225 -2.50 12.74 21.09
N PHE A 226 -2.55 11.67 21.90
CA PHE A 226 -2.31 10.31 21.43
C PHE A 226 -3.60 9.49 21.32
N ILE A 227 -3.89 8.97 20.12
CA ILE A 227 -4.99 8.06 19.85
C ILE A 227 -4.43 6.67 19.48
N PRO A 228 -4.24 5.76 20.45
CA PRO A 228 -3.77 4.40 20.18
C PRO A 228 -4.86 3.51 19.57
N VAL A 229 -4.51 2.72 18.55
CA VAL A 229 -5.39 1.71 17.94
C VAL A 229 -4.69 0.35 17.92
N GLY A 230 -5.18 -0.62 18.67
CA GLY A 230 -4.59 -1.98 18.72
C GLY A 230 -3.48 -2.13 19.77
N THR A 231 -2.67 -3.20 19.64
CA THR A 231 -1.58 -3.52 20.59
C THR A 231 -0.38 -4.12 19.88
N GLY A 232 0.83 -3.97 20.43
CA GLY A 232 2.08 -4.52 19.88
C GLY A 232 3.01 -3.40 19.42
N LEU A 233 3.60 -3.54 18.23
CA LEU A 233 4.47 -2.53 17.64
C LEU A 233 3.69 -1.64 16.68
N ALA A 234 4.01 -0.35 16.67
CA ALA A 234 3.40 0.61 15.77
C ALA A 234 3.75 0.25 14.32
N VAL A 235 2.74 0.26 13.47
CA VAL A 235 2.84 -0.07 12.04
C VAL A 235 2.26 1.00 11.14
N TYR A 236 1.45 1.89 11.71
CA TYR A 236 0.85 3.00 10.98
C TYR A 236 0.66 4.17 11.93
N GLN A 237 0.81 5.38 11.40
CA GLN A 237 0.48 6.61 12.09
C GLN A 237 -0.24 7.56 11.15
N HIS A 238 -1.04 8.45 11.72
CA HIS A 238 -1.60 9.61 11.03
C HIS A 238 -1.60 10.80 11.99
N PRO A 239 -1.09 11.98 11.59
CA PRO A 239 -0.43 12.30 10.31
C PRO A 239 0.87 11.51 10.04
N ASP A 240 1.26 11.43 8.77
CA ASP A 240 2.38 10.60 8.32
C ASP A 240 3.73 11.12 8.86
N ALA A 241 4.72 10.24 9.01
CA ALA A 241 6.07 10.63 9.38
C ALA A 241 6.66 11.66 8.40
N GLY A 242 7.40 12.64 8.92
CA GLY A 242 7.93 13.76 8.15
C GLY A 242 6.95 14.93 7.97
N THR A 243 5.73 14.82 8.51
CA THR A 243 4.72 15.89 8.48
C THR A 243 4.90 16.82 9.68
N TYR A 244 4.64 18.12 9.47
CA TYR A 244 4.55 19.12 10.52
C TYR A 244 3.12 19.21 11.06
N VAL A 245 2.98 19.23 12.39
CA VAL A 245 1.68 19.35 13.07
C VAL A 245 1.69 20.48 14.09
N GLU A 246 0.53 21.09 14.29
CA GLU A 246 0.36 22.11 15.33
C GLU A 246 0.34 21.46 16.73
N PRO A 247 0.83 22.14 17.77
CA PRO A 247 0.69 21.68 19.16
C PRO A 247 -0.75 21.35 19.52
N GLY A 248 -0.96 20.24 20.23
CA GLY A 248 -2.29 19.74 20.60
C GLY A 248 -3.03 18.95 19.50
N SER A 249 -2.44 18.78 18.32
CA SER A 249 -3.01 17.94 17.26
C SER A 249 -3.12 16.48 17.69
N ASP A 250 -4.16 15.80 17.21
CA ASP A 250 -4.35 14.36 17.42
C ASP A 250 -3.45 13.55 16.49
N VAL A 251 -2.67 12.63 17.08
CA VAL A 251 -1.86 11.64 16.36
C VAL A 251 -2.44 10.26 16.64
N THR A 252 -3.00 9.65 15.61
CA THR A 252 -3.47 8.27 15.65
C THR A 252 -2.31 7.34 15.32
N VAL A 253 -1.98 6.41 16.20
CA VAL A 253 -0.96 5.37 15.93
C VAL A 253 -1.57 4.01 16.12
N SER A 254 -1.38 3.15 15.13
CA SER A 254 -1.92 1.81 15.10
C SER A 254 -0.84 0.76 15.33
N PHE A 255 -1.16 -0.22 16.18
CA PHE A 255 -0.24 -1.23 16.67
C PHE A 255 -0.73 -2.64 16.29
N THR A 256 0.19 -3.51 15.88
CA THR A 256 -0.08 -4.93 15.64
C THR A 256 0.86 -5.82 16.45
N ARG A 257 0.34 -6.97 16.88
CA ARG A 257 1.10 -8.07 17.49
C ARG A 257 1.72 -8.97 16.42
#